data_AF-A0A6L4ZP75-F1
#
_entry.id   AF-A0A6L4ZP75-F1
#
_cell.length_a   1.000
_cell.length_b   1.000
_cell.length_c   1.000
_cell.angle_alpha   90.00
_cell.angle_beta   90.00
_cell.angle_gamma   90.00
#
_symmetry.space_group_name_H-M   'P 1'
#
loop_
_entity.id
_entity.type
_entity.pdbx_description
1 polymer ?
#
loop_
_entity_poly.entity_id
_entity_poly.type
_entity_poly.pdbx_seq_one_letter_code
_entity_poly.pdbx_strand_id
1 'polypeptide(L)'
;NNAKASVNWMLSVLLRELKNANLDIIDCPIKPNDLGELITLISNNTINGKIAKEVFEKMFQTGKLPKALIQELGLTQITNSVEILTIVAKVINDNPKQLEQYCQGKQTLFGFFVGQVMKVTAGKANPQMVNEVLKTQLEERCKSNA
;
A
#
# COMPACT_ATOMS: atom_id res chain seq x y z
N ASN A 1 -8.21 -20.33 -1.08
CA ASN A 1 -7.85 -19.36 -0.03
C ASN A 1 -6.42 -19.56 0.42
N ASN A 2 -5.62 -18.51 0.35
CA ASN A 2 -4.15 -18.53 0.47
C ASN A 2 -3.69 -18.78 1.91
N ALA A 3 -3.40 -20.05 2.25
CA ALA A 3 -3.02 -20.46 3.62
C ALA A 3 -1.80 -19.69 4.16
N LYS A 4 -0.80 -19.45 3.31
CA LYS A 4 0.40 -18.69 3.69
C LYS A 4 0.06 -17.25 4.06
N ALA A 5 -0.79 -16.59 3.28
CA ALA A 5 -1.24 -15.24 3.58
C ALA A 5 -2.04 -15.20 4.89
N SER A 6 -2.95 -16.16 5.10
CA SER A 6 -3.72 -16.27 6.35
C SER A 6 -2.82 -16.38 7.58
N VAL A 7 -1.85 -17.29 7.56
CA VAL A 7 -0.88 -17.45 8.67
C VAL A 7 -0.10 -16.17 8.91
N ASN A 8 0.41 -15.54 7.85
CA ASN A 8 1.15 -14.28 7.98
C ASN A 8 0.29 -13.17 8.61
N TRP A 9 -0.96 -13.03 8.20
CA TRP A 9 -1.88 -12.03 8.77
C TRP A 9 -2.24 -12.31 10.21
N MET A 10 -2.47 -13.58 10.56
CA MET A 10 -2.70 -13.98 11.94
C MET A 10 -1.50 -13.61 12.83
N LEU A 11 -0.30 -14.05 12.43
CA LEU A 11 0.91 -13.87 13.24
C LEU A 11 1.36 -12.41 13.37
N SER A 12 1.18 -11.60 12.31
CA SER A 12 1.74 -10.24 12.28
C SER A 12 0.75 -9.14 12.63
N VAL A 13 -0.53 -9.30 12.30
CA VAL A 13 -1.54 -8.24 12.48
C VAL A 13 -2.54 -8.62 13.56
N LEU A 14 -3.17 -9.79 13.46
CA LEU A 14 -4.19 -10.20 14.45
C LEU A 14 -3.60 -10.32 15.86
N LEU A 15 -2.50 -11.05 16.02
CA LEU A 15 -1.85 -11.18 17.33
C LEU A 15 -1.37 -9.84 17.90
N ARG A 16 -0.98 -8.90 17.04
CA ARG A 16 -0.61 -7.54 17.44
C ARG A 16 -1.82 -6.81 18.02
N GLU A 17 -2.97 -6.83 17.35
CA GLU A 17 -4.19 -6.16 17.83
C GLU A 17 -4.74 -6.80 19.10
N LEU A 18 -4.75 -8.14 19.19
CA LEU A 18 -5.13 -8.86 20.40
C LEU A 18 -4.27 -8.44 21.59
N LYS A 19 -2.94 -8.42 21.41
CA LYS A 19 -2.01 -7.95 22.44
C LYS A 19 -2.27 -6.49 22.83
N ASN A 20 -2.50 -5.60 21.86
CA ASN A 20 -2.76 -4.19 22.12
C ASN A 20 -4.08 -3.97 22.89
N ALA A 21 -5.09 -4.80 22.61
CA ALA A 21 -6.38 -4.77 23.28
C ALA A 21 -6.42 -5.59 24.59
N ASN A 22 -5.33 -6.29 24.92
CA ASN A 22 -5.25 -7.24 26.03
C ASN A 22 -6.37 -8.31 25.98
N LEU A 23 -6.64 -8.83 24.79
CA LEU A 23 -7.64 -9.86 24.52
C LEU A 23 -6.95 -11.20 24.18
N ASP A 24 -7.60 -12.29 24.56
CA ASP A 24 -7.21 -13.64 24.10
C ASP A 24 -7.82 -13.92 22.71
N ILE A 25 -7.31 -14.93 22.00
CA ILE A 25 -7.84 -15.34 20.70
C ILE A 25 -9.31 -15.78 20.78
N ILE A 26 -9.76 -16.30 21.94
CA ILE A 26 -11.16 -16.68 22.14
C ILE A 26 -12.11 -15.47 22.17
N ASP A 27 -11.60 -14.29 22.53
CA ASP A 27 -12.35 -13.03 22.59
C ASP A 27 -12.17 -12.18 21.33
N CYS A 28 -11.59 -12.77 20.28
CA CYS A 28 -11.30 -12.09 19.03
C CYS A 28 -12.59 -11.63 18.33
N PRO A 29 -12.76 -10.32 18.04
CA PRO A 29 -13.95 -9.82 17.35
C PRO A 29 -13.95 -10.15 15.85
N ILE A 30 -12.81 -10.56 15.29
CA ILE A 30 -12.66 -10.90 13.87
C ILE A 30 -13.01 -12.36 13.62
N LYS A 31 -14.02 -12.60 12.79
CA LYS A 31 -14.39 -13.96 12.37
C LYS A 31 -13.43 -14.47 11.28
N PRO A 32 -13.21 -15.79 11.19
CA PRO A 32 -12.34 -16.37 10.15
C PRO A 32 -12.75 -15.99 8.72
N ASN A 33 -14.06 -15.93 8.44
CA ASN A 33 -14.58 -15.56 7.12
C ASN A 33 -14.25 -14.11 6.76
N ASP A 34 -14.31 -13.18 7.72
CA ASP A 34 -14.06 -11.76 7.50
C ASP A 34 -12.58 -11.52 7.20
N LEU A 35 -11.69 -12.21 7.91
CA LEU A 35 -10.26 -12.22 7.58
C LEU A 35 -9.99 -12.82 6.19
N GLY A 36 -10.67 -13.92 5.85
CA GLY A 36 -10.59 -14.53 4.52
C GLY A 36 -11.03 -13.58 3.41
N GLU A 37 -12.09 -12.81 3.63
CA GLU A 37 -12.55 -11.79 2.69
C GLU A 37 -11.52 -10.66 2.53
N LEU A 38 -10.96 -10.14 3.63
CA LEU A 38 -9.89 -9.13 3.57
C LEU A 38 -8.68 -9.62 2.76
N ILE A 39 -8.24 -10.86 2.99
CA ILE A 39 -7.12 -11.47 2.24
C ILE A 39 -7.45 -11.61 0.75
N THR A 40 -8.71 -11.89 0.43
CA THR A 40 -9.18 -11.99 -0.96
C THR A 40 -9.11 -10.63 -1.66
N LEU A 41 -9.49 -9.54 -0.97
CA LEU A 41 -9.43 -8.17 -1.46
C LEU A 41 -7.99 -7.67 -1.68
N ILE A 42 -7.03 -8.18 -0.92
CA ILE A 42 -5.61 -7.96 -1.19
C ILE A 42 -5.18 -8.77 -2.43
N SER A 43 -5.55 -10.04 -2.48
CA SER A 43 -5.11 -10.97 -3.53
C SER A 43 -5.62 -10.59 -4.92
N ASN A 44 -6.80 -9.99 -5.01
CA ASN A 44 -7.36 -9.49 -6.27
C ASN A 44 -6.97 -8.03 -6.58
N ASN A 45 -6.03 -7.45 -5.83
CA ASN A 45 -5.54 -6.07 -5.97
C ASN A 45 -6.59 -4.96 -5.78
N THR A 46 -7.72 -5.24 -5.13
CA THR A 46 -8.71 -4.18 -4.78
C THR A 46 -8.10 -3.18 -3.80
N ILE A 47 -7.31 -3.68 -2.85
CA ILE A 47 -6.58 -2.89 -1.85
C ILE A 47 -5.13 -3.38 -1.76
N ASN A 48 -4.21 -2.50 -1.35
CA ASN A 48 -2.85 -2.89 -0.99
C ASN A 48 -2.73 -3.25 0.49
N GLY A 49 -1.56 -3.76 0.88
CA GLY A 49 -1.29 -4.14 2.27
C GLY A 49 -1.34 -3.00 3.29
N LYS A 50 -1.13 -1.73 2.88
CA LYS A 50 -1.27 -0.58 3.79
C LYS A 50 -2.74 -0.33 4.11
N ILE A 51 -3.57 -0.22 3.07
CA ILE A 51 -5.02 -0.07 3.20
C ILE A 51 -5.59 -1.26 3.99
N ALA A 52 -5.15 -2.48 3.69
CA ALA A 52 -5.66 -3.66 4.39
C ALA A 52 -5.39 -3.63 5.90
N LYS A 53 -4.25 -3.08 6.35
CA LYS A 53 -3.96 -2.93 7.78
C LYS A 53 -4.89 -1.91 8.42
N GLU A 54 -5.12 -0.78 7.77
CA GLU A 54 -6.07 0.24 8.23
C GLU A 54 -7.51 -0.33 8.31
N VAL A 55 -7.94 -1.07 7.28
CA VAL A 55 -9.24 -1.75 7.28
C VAL A 55 -9.30 -2.78 8.41
N PHE A 56 -8.26 -3.60 8.61
CA PHE A 56 -8.22 -4.59 9.69
C PHE A 56 -8.35 -3.96 11.07
N GLU A 57 -7.62 -2.87 11.34
CA GLU A 57 -7.71 -2.13 12.60
C GLU A 57 -9.14 -1.63 12.85
N LYS A 58 -9.83 -1.16 11.80
CA LYS A 58 -11.24 -0.76 11.89
C LYS A 58 -12.20 -1.93 12.05
N MET A 59 -11.96 -3.06 11.37
CA MET A 59 -12.71 -4.29 11.58
C MET A 59 -12.62 -4.72 13.04
N PHE A 60 -11.41 -4.69 13.62
CA PHE A 60 -11.17 -5.11 15.00
C PHE A 60 -11.90 -4.23 16.01
N GLN A 61 -11.91 -2.91 15.78
CA GLN A 61 -12.58 -1.95 16.66
C GLN A 61 -14.11 -1.99 16.56
N THR A 62 -14.67 -2.30 15.38
CA THR A 62 -16.10 -2.07 15.09
C THR A 62 -16.89 -3.35 14.83
N GLY A 63 -16.23 -4.46 14.53
CA GLY A 63 -16.85 -5.69 14.04
C GLY A 63 -17.46 -5.57 12.63
N LYS A 64 -17.24 -4.45 11.92
CA LYS A 64 -17.75 -4.26 10.55
C LYS A 64 -16.97 -5.12 9.55
N LEU A 65 -17.65 -5.45 8.45
CA LEU A 65 -17.08 -6.22 7.33
C LEU A 65 -16.05 -5.40 6.53
N PRO A 66 -15.02 -6.04 5.96
CA PRO A 66 -13.95 -5.33 5.23
C PRO A 66 -14.47 -4.54 4.03
N LYS A 67 -15.39 -5.11 3.23
CA LYS A 67 -15.96 -4.41 2.07
C LYS A 67 -16.75 -3.17 2.46
N ALA A 68 -17.53 -3.24 3.54
CA ALA A 68 -18.30 -2.10 4.03
C ALA A 68 -17.38 -0.96 4.44
N LEU A 69 -16.29 -1.27 5.18
CA LEU A 69 -15.30 -0.28 5.60
C LEU A 69 -14.55 0.34 4.41
N ILE A 70 -14.21 -0.44 3.39
CA ILE A 70 -13.53 0.08 2.19
C ILE A 70 -14.42 1.07 1.44
N GLN A 71 -15.71 0.77 1.31
CA GLN A 71 -16.67 1.66 0.67
C GLN A 71 -16.90 2.93 1.51
N GLU A 72 -17.14 2.78 2.81
CA GLU A 72 -17.38 3.88 3.75
C GLU A 72 -16.21 4.86 3.82
N LEU A 73 -14.97 4.34 3.78
CA LEU A 73 -13.76 5.14 3.92
C LEU A 73 -13.13 5.55 2.57
N GLY A 74 -13.72 5.15 1.44
CA GLY A 74 -13.18 5.42 0.10
C GLY A 74 -11.75 4.90 -0.06
N LEU A 75 -11.47 3.71 0.50
CA LEU A 75 -10.15 3.09 0.56
C LEU A 75 -9.92 2.16 -0.63
N THR A 76 -10.13 2.66 -1.84
CA THR A 76 -9.76 1.94 -3.06
C THR A 76 -8.36 2.32 -3.51
N GLN A 77 -7.70 1.37 -4.15
CA GLN A 77 -6.39 1.59 -4.73
C GLN A 77 -6.50 2.39 -6.04
N ILE A 78 -5.65 3.40 -6.21
CA ILE A 78 -5.48 4.10 -7.49
C ILE A 78 -4.69 3.17 -8.42
N THR A 79 -5.35 2.72 -9.48
CA THR A 79 -4.78 1.84 -10.52
C THR A 79 -4.83 2.48 -11.92
N ASN A 80 -5.27 3.74 -12.02
CA ASN A 80 -5.28 4.46 -13.28
C ASN A 80 -3.85 4.86 -13.67
N SER A 81 -3.33 4.31 -14.76
CA SER A 81 -1.96 4.57 -15.21
C SER A 81 -1.70 6.05 -15.54
N VAL A 82 -2.70 6.78 -16.04
CA VAL A 82 -2.57 8.22 -16.37
C VAL A 82 -2.42 9.03 -15.09
N GLU A 83 -3.25 8.75 -14.08
CA GLU A 83 -3.19 9.43 -12.79
C GLU A 83 -1.85 9.17 -12.08
N ILE A 84 -1.40 7.91 -12.05
CA ILE A 84 -0.10 7.53 -11.47
C ILE A 84 1.05 8.24 -12.21
N LEU A 85 1.01 8.27 -13.54
CA LEU A 85 2.02 8.96 -14.34
C LEU A 85 2.09 10.46 -14.00
N THR A 86 0.95 11.13 -13.90
CA THR A 86 0.91 12.56 -13.51
C THR A 86 1.53 12.79 -12.13
N ILE A 87 1.20 11.94 -11.15
CA ILE A 87 1.73 12.05 -9.79
C ILE A 87 3.23 11.78 -9.76
N VAL A 88 3.71 10.76 -10.47
CA VAL A 88 5.13 10.43 -10.59
C VAL A 88 5.90 11.59 -11.22
N ALA A 89 5.42 12.12 -12.34
CA ALA A 89 6.06 13.23 -13.03
C ALA A 89 6.16 14.47 -12.13
N LYS A 90 5.08 14.78 -11.38
CA LYS A 90 5.07 15.85 -10.39
C LYS A 90 6.10 15.62 -9.29
N VAL A 91 6.13 14.43 -8.70
CA VAL A 91 7.09 14.09 -7.63
C VAL A 91 8.54 14.22 -8.11
N ILE A 92 8.84 13.80 -9.33
CA ILE A 92 10.20 13.98 -9.89
C ILE A 92 10.52 15.46 -10.10
N ASN A 93 9.59 16.24 -10.66
CA ASN A 93 9.76 17.69 -10.88
C ASN A 93 9.96 18.47 -9.58
N ASP A 94 9.27 18.08 -8.51
CA ASP A 94 9.36 18.72 -7.20
C ASP A 94 10.69 18.39 -6.47
N ASN A 95 11.49 17.44 -6.97
CA ASN A 95 12.71 16.94 -6.31
C ASN A 95 13.91 16.88 -7.29
N PRO A 96 14.32 18.01 -7.91
CA PRO A 96 15.34 18.04 -8.95
C PRO A 96 16.73 17.60 -8.46
N LYS A 97 17.09 17.95 -7.20
CA LYS A 97 18.38 17.55 -6.61
C LYS A 97 18.51 16.04 -6.46
N GLN A 98 17.43 15.37 -6.07
CA GLN A 98 17.38 13.93 -5.92
C GLN A 98 17.39 13.24 -7.29
N LEU A 99 16.76 13.85 -8.31
CA LEU A 99 16.82 13.35 -9.67
C LEU A 99 18.28 13.36 -10.17
N GLU A 100 18.99 14.48 -10.00
CA GLU A 100 20.38 14.61 -10.40
C GLU A 100 21.27 13.56 -9.72
N GLN A 101 21.17 13.41 -8.39
CA GLN A 101 21.92 12.39 -7.65
C GLN A 101 21.58 10.97 -8.09
N TYR A 102 20.32 10.69 -8.42
CA TYR A 102 19.90 9.39 -8.95
C TYR A 102 20.55 9.12 -10.32
N CYS A 103 20.58 10.12 -11.21
CA CYS A 103 21.23 10.01 -12.52
C CYS A 103 22.75 9.85 -12.43
N GLN A 104 23.37 10.35 -11.36
CA GLN A 104 24.79 10.11 -11.02
C GLN A 104 25.06 8.70 -10.45
N GLY A 105 24.05 7.83 -10.39
CA GLY A 105 24.18 6.43 -10.00
C GLY A 105 23.75 6.12 -8.57
N LYS A 106 23.20 7.07 -7.82
CA LYS A 106 22.69 6.83 -6.45
C LYS A 106 21.33 6.15 -6.47
N GLN A 107 21.33 4.86 -6.81
CA GLN A 107 20.12 4.02 -6.97
C GLN A 107 19.24 3.94 -5.72
N THR A 108 19.78 4.18 -4.52
CA THR A 108 19.02 4.21 -3.26
C THR A 108 17.93 5.30 -3.25
N LEU A 109 18.05 6.33 -4.08
CA LEU A 109 17.02 7.37 -4.23
C LEU A 109 15.75 6.88 -4.92
N PHE A 110 15.76 5.71 -5.57
CA PHE A 110 14.54 5.10 -6.09
C PHE A 110 13.50 4.91 -4.97
N GLY A 111 13.92 4.37 -3.82
CA GLY A 111 13.05 4.17 -2.65
C GLY A 111 12.53 5.49 -2.07
N PHE A 112 13.32 6.57 -2.15
CA PHE A 112 12.87 7.91 -1.77
C PHE A 112 11.71 8.37 -2.67
N PHE A 113 11.85 8.26 -3.99
CA PHE A 113 10.81 8.64 -4.93
C PHE A 113 9.54 7.80 -4.77
N VAL A 114 9.66 6.48 -4.58
CA VAL A 114 8.52 5.61 -4.25
C VAL A 114 7.83 6.12 -2.98
N GLY A 115 8.59 6.41 -1.92
CA GLY A 115 8.05 6.95 -0.68
C GLY A 115 7.29 8.26 -0.87
N GLN A 116 7.81 9.17 -1.71
CA GLN A 116 7.17 10.45 -2.02
C GLN A 116 5.86 10.27 -2.80
N VAL A 117 5.82 9.39 -3.80
CA VAL A 117 4.58 9.07 -4.54
C VAL A 117 3.53 8.46 -3.60
N MET A 118 3.96 7.51 -2.75
CA MET A 118 3.08 6.90 -1.76
C MET A 118 2.59 7.93 -0.74
N LYS A 119 3.38 8.93 -0.38
CA LYS A 119 2.95 10.02 0.51
C LYS A 119 1.89 10.90 -0.14
N VAL A 120 2.11 11.34 -1.38
CA VAL A 120 1.17 12.20 -2.12
C VAL A 120 -0.20 11.51 -2.31
N THR A 121 -0.19 10.20 -2.55
CA THR A 121 -1.42 9.41 -2.74
C THR A 121 -2.04 8.92 -1.43
N ALA A 122 -1.52 9.34 -0.27
CA ALA A 122 -1.86 8.81 1.05
C ALA A 122 -1.71 7.27 1.15
N GLY A 123 -0.91 6.67 0.27
CA GLY A 123 -0.69 5.23 0.15
C GLY A 123 -1.79 4.49 -0.61
N LYS A 124 -2.65 5.22 -1.33
CA LYS A 124 -3.68 4.64 -2.19
C LYS A 124 -3.15 4.20 -3.54
N ALA A 125 -2.01 4.70 -4.02
CA ALA A 125 -1.45 4.24 -5.28
C ALA A 125 -1.09 2.74 -5.24
N ASN A 126 -1.31 2.06 -6.37
CA ASN A 126 -0.84 0.69 -6.55
C ASN A 126 0.70 0.66 -6.52
N PRO A 127 1.33 -0.05 -5.57
CA PRO A 127 2.79 -0.05 -5.44
C PRO A 127 3.50 -0.61 -6.67
N GLN A 128 2.98 -1.68 -7.29
CA GLN A 128 3.59 -2.30 -8.47
C GLN A 128 3.62 -1.32 -9.64
N MET A 129 2.49 -0.68 -9.95
CA MET A 129 2.38 0.32 -11.02
C MET A 129 3.24 1.54 -10.74
N VAL A 130 3.30 2.01 -9.48
CA VAL A 130 4.20 3.11 -9.10
C VAL A 130 5.65 2.74 -9.38
N ASN A 131 6.09 1.54 -8.99
CA ASN A 131 7.46 1.09 -9.24
C ASN A 131 7.77 1.04 -10.74
N GLU A 132 6.87 0.49 -11.55
CA GLU A 132 7.03 0.39 -13.01
C GLU A 132 7.11 1.77 -13.67
N VAL A 133 6.12 2.64 -13.42
CA VAL A 133 6.05 3.98 -14.02
C VAL A 133 7.22 4.85 -13.57
N LEU A 134 7.56 4.80 -12.28
CA LEU A 134 8.66 5.59 -11.73
C LEU A 134 10.01 5.17 -12.30
N LYS A 135 10.25 3.86 -12.47
CA LYS A 135 11.49 3.35 -13.05
C LYS A 135 11.68 3.90 -14.48
N THR A 136 10.65 3.76 -15.32
CA THR A 136 10.68 4.27 -16.69
C THR A 136 10.93 5.79 -16.73
N GLN A 137 10.18 6.55 -15.92
CA GLN A 137 10.30 8.02 -15.90
C GLN A 137 11.67 8.52 -15.42
N LEU A 138 12.24 7.87 -14.41
CA LEU A 138 13.58 8.22 -13.94
C LEU A 138 14.66 7.90 -14.99
N GLU A 139 14.57 6.73 -15.63
CA GLU A 139 15.50 6.33 -16.71
C GLU A 139 15.45 7.30 -17.91
N GLU A 140 14.25 7.70 -18.35
CA GLU A 140 14.07 8.66 -19.44
C GLU A 140 14.66 10.03 -19.09
N ARG A 141 14.37 10.55 -17.90
CA ARG A 141 14.85 11.86 -17.47
C ARG A 141 16.36 11.91 -17.25
N CYS A 142 16.97 10.81 -16.81
CA CYS A 142 18.42 10.72 -16.71
C CYS A 142 19.11 10.69 -18.08
N LYS A 143 18.49 10.08 -19.10
CA LYS A 143 19.00 10.14 -20.48
C LYS A 143 18.90 11.55 -21.06
N SER A 144 17.85 12.31 -20.72
CA SER A 144 17.70 13.70 -21.17
C SER A 144 18.60 14.71 -20.43
N ASN A 145 19.13 14.32 -19.26
CA ASN A 145 20.06 15.13 -18.46
C ASN A 145 21.55 14.76 -18.68
N ALA A 146 21.83 13.76 -19.52
CA ALA A 146 23.18 13.31 -19.88
C ALA A 146 23.64 14.00 -21.17
#